data_AF-A0A9E2U100-F1
#
_entry.id   AF-A0A9E2U100-F1
#
_cell.length_a   1.000
_cell.length_b   1.000
_cell.length_c   1.000
_cell.angle_alpha   90.00
_cell.angle_beta   90.00
_cell.angle_gamma   90.00
#
_symmetry.space_group_name_H-M   'P 1'
#
loop_
_entity.id
_entity.type
_entity.pdbx_description
1 polymer ?
#
loop_
_entity_poly.entity_id
_entity_poly.type
_entity_poly.pdbx_seq_one_letter_code
_entity_poly.pdbx_strand_id
1 'polypeptide(L)'
;MVACTPQPGLGTVVYRGIAVNLTTCKTSPAPRSPQGPTVAGRTIVFHGKVVVRARKGDAIEADGATSDGKWVFYAIDPFSSASIAADGLAVRAVAAAGGRSYPIATGLVYASYRSWCDGRFVMTAGPDRTSTTTKWLVTSAPPGWTTRILVKNARIAFGSLTCVPDGVVVQSTAASPKAFRSPHWALWHVDWNGNLRRLTTPPAGVSDESPQYAGGVLYFVRGGWLYARNVGRLLKLPATQSYFGHTEWPYRITR
;
A
#
# COMPACT_ATOMS: atom_id res chain seq x y z
N MET A 1 3.88 10.38 -26.83
CA MET A 1 4.63 9.11 -26.91
C MET A 1 5.10 8.77 -25.50
N VAL A 2 4.91 7.52 -25.05
CA VAL A 2 5.28 7.10 -23.69
C VAL A 2 6.75 6.68 -23.68
N ALA A 3 7.57 7.26 -22.81
CA ALA A 3 8.96 6.83 -22.67
C ALA A 3 9.02 5.45 -21.99
N CYS A 4 9.21 4.41 -22.80
CA CYS A 4 9.15 3.00 -22.40
C CYS A 4 10.24 2.19 -23.11
N THR A 5 10.86 1.27 -22.37
CA THR A 5 11.83 0.29 -22.89
C THR A 5 11.13 -1.06 -23.01
N PRO A 6 11.01 -1.65 -24.22
CA PRO A 6 10.45 -2.98 -24.40
C PRO A 6 11.19 -4.04 -23.58
N GLN A 7 10.44 -4.84 -22.81
CA GLN A 7 10.92 -5.93 -21.98
C GLN A 7 9.92 -7.10 -22.02
N PRO A 8 10.18 -8.14 -22.82
CA PRO A 8 9.35 -9.34 -22.87
C PRO A 8 9.15 -9.99 -21.49
N GLY A 9 7.94 -10.46 -21.22
CA GLY A 9 7.64 -11.24 -20.02
C GLY A 9 7.43 -10.44 -18.73
N LEU A 10 7.52 -9.11 -18.75
CA LEU A 10 7.25 -8.27 -17.57
C LEU A 10 5.77 -7.86 -17.41
N GLY A 11 4.90 -8.31 -18.32
CA GLY A 11 3.45 -8.07 -18.24
C GLY A 11 3.03 -6.66 -18.65
N THR A 12 1.99 -6.15 -17.99
CA THR A 12 1.34 -4.87 -18.29
C THR A 12 1.31 -3.99 -17.05
N VAL A 13 1.71 -2.72 -17.21
CA VAL A 13 1.57 -1.69 -16.17
C VAL A 13 0.25 -0.98 -16.38
N VAL A 14 -0.55 -0.82 -15.33
CA VAL A 14 -1.72 0.04 -15.35
C VAL A 14 -1.52 1.23 -14.42
N TYR A 15 -1.68 2.45 -14.94
CA TYR A 15 -1.66 3.69 -14.18
C TYR A 15 -2.63 4.69 -14.79
N ARG A 16 -3.35 5.46 -13.96
CA ARG A 16 -4.31 6.50 -14.40
C ARG A 16 -5.26 6.07 -15.52
N GLY A 17 -5.79 4.84 -15.44
CA GLY A 17 -6.72 4.29 -16.45
C GLY A 17 -6.07 3.89 -17.79
N ILE A 18 -4.75 3.92 -17.90
CA ILE A 18 -3.98 3.49 -19.07
C ILE A 18 -3.27 2.18 -18.73
N ALA A 19 -3.36 1.20 -19.63
CA ALA A 19 -2.55 -0.01 -19.62
C ALA A 19 -1.40 0.14 -20.62
N VAL A 20 -0.18 -0.20 -20.22
CA VAL A 20 1.03 -0.21 -21.04
C VAL A 20 1.61 -1.60 -21.04
N ASN A 21 1.57 -2.26 -22.19
CA ASN A 21 2.17 -3.57 -22.36
C ASN A 21 3.70 -3.41 -22.39
N LEU A 22 4.42 -3.97 -21.42
CA LEU A 22 5.87 -3.75 -21.31
C LEU A 22 6.67 -4.46 -22.40
N THR A 23 6.10 -5.45 -23.09
CA THR A 23 6.76 -6.12 -24.21
C THR A 23 6.78 -5.27 -25.48
N THR A 24 5.72 -4.49 -25.71
CA THR A 24 5.53 -3.73 -26.96
C THR A 24 5.53 -2.22 -26.77
N CYS A 25 5.50 -1.75 -25.51
CA CYS A 25 5.29 -0.36 -25.12
C CYS A 25 4.01 0.27 -25.70
N LYS A 26 3.08 -0.55 -26.19
CA LYS A 26 1.77 -0.08 -26.67
C LYS A 26 0.87 0.24 -25.50
N THR A 27 0.09 1.30 -25.67
CA THR A 27 -0.90 1.76 -24.69
C THR A 27 -2.30 1.32 -25.10
N SER A 28 -3.12 0.95 -24.13
CA SER A 28 -4.56 0.73 -24.30
C SER A 28 -5.31 1.30 -23.10
N PRO A 29 -6.64 1.47 -23.18
CA PRO A 29 -7.46 1.67 -21.99
C PRO A 29 -7.23 0.54 -20.99
N ALA A 30 -7.16 0.88 -19.70
CA ALA A 30 -7.02 -0.12 -18.66
C ALA A 30 -8.32 -0.92 -18.49
N PRO A 31 -8.23 -2.24 -18.23
CA PRO A 31 -9.41 -3.01 -17.87
C PRO A 31 -9.99 -2.49 -16.54
N ARG A 32 -11.31 -2.53 -16.41
CA ARG A 32 -12.00 -2.19 -15.15
C ARG A 32 -11.45 -3.09 -14.05
N SER A 33 -11.03 -2.49 -12.94
CA SER A 33 -10.68 -3.25 -11.74
C SER A 33 -11.92 -3.92 -11.15
N PRO A 34 -11.78 -5.09 -10.50
CA PRO A 34 -12.86 -5.67 -9.70
C PRO A 34 -13.43 -4.63 -8.73
N GLN A 35 -14.76 -4.63 -8.58
CA GLN A 35 -15.43 -3.71 -7.67
C GLN A 35 -15.15 -4.15 -6.23
N GLY A 36 -14.37 -3.34 -5.51
CA GLY A 36 -14.19 -3.47 -4.07
C GLY A 36 -15.42 -2.99 -3.30
N PRO A 37 -15.36 -3.00 -1.95
CA PRO A 37 -16.35 -2.32 -1.13
C PRO A 37 -16.46 -0.84 -1.51
N THR A 38 -17.69 -0.33 -1.55
CA THR A 38 -17.98 1.06 -1.93
C THR A 38 -18.59 1.81 -0.77
N VAL A 39 -18.23 3.07 -0.61
CA VAL A 39 -18.86 3.97 0.37
C VAL A 39 -20.08 4.62 -0.27
N ALA A 40 -21.25 4.49 0.37
CA ALA A 40 -22.49 5.16 0.02
C ALA A 40 -22.97 5.99 1.22
N GLY A 41 -22.67 7.30 1.19
CA GLY A 41 -22.88 8.18 2.33
C GLY A 41 -22.05 7.75 3.55
N ARG A 42 -22.72 7.27 4.60
CA ARG A 42 -22.08 6.80 5.85
C ARG A 42 -22.09 5.27 5.98
N THR A 43 -22.22 4.58 4.86
CA THR A 43 -22.33 3.12 4.83
C THR A 43 -21.29 2.53 3.89
N ILE A 44 -20.76 1.36 4.25
CA ILE A 44 -20.00 0.54 3.31
C ILE A 44 -20.95 -0.51 2.77
N VAL A 45 -21.02 -0.57 1.44
CA VAL A 45 -21.75 -1.58 0.68
C VAL A 45 -20.74 -2.52 0.04
N PHE A 46 -20.93 -3.82 0.21
CA PHE A 46 -20.13 -4.85 -0.43
C PHE A 46 -21.04 -5.98 -0.91
N HIS A 47 -20.89 -6.38 -2.18
CA HIS A 47 -21.78 -7.34 -2.84
C HIS A 47 -23.29 -6.99 -2.67
N GLY A 48 -23.63 -5.70 -2.81
CA GLY A 48 -25.00 -5.20 -2.68
C GLY A 48 -25.55 -5.16 -1.26
N LYS A 49 -24.78 -5.53 -0.24
CA LYS A 49 -25.19 -5.53 1.16
C LYS A 49 -24.48 -4.44 1.96
N VAL A 50 -25.21 -3.78 2.86
CA VAL A 50 -24.60 -2.87 3.82
C VAL A 50 -23.86 -3.68 4.88
N VAL A 51 -22.54 -3.55 4.94
CA VAL A 51 -21.67 -4.27 5.88
C VAL A 51 -21.24 -3.43 7.08
N VAL A 52 -21.19 -2.11 6.92
CA VAL A 52 -20.87 -1.15 8.00
C VAL A 52 -21.77 0.08 7.90
N ARG A 53 -22.16 0.63 9.05
CA ARG A 53 -22.77 1.96 9.17
C ARG A 53 -22.01 2.78 10.19
N ALA A 54 -21.51 3.94 9.80
CA ALA A 54 -20.86 4.89 10.71
C ALA A 54 -21.90 5.72 11.50
N ARG A 55 -21.46 6.34 12.61
CA ARG A 55 -22.32 7.23 13.40
C ARG A 55 -22.57 8.54 12.66
N LYS A 56 -23.49 9.37 13.16
CA LYS A 56 -23.74 10.70 12.59
C LYS A 56 -22.52 11.59 12.86
N GLY A 57 -22.02 12.29 11.86
CA GLY A 57 -20.84 13.17 11.95
C GLY A 57 -19.51 12.49 11.58
N ASP A 58 -19.47 11.17 11.53
CA ASP A 58 -18.29 10.41 11.12
C ASP A 58 -18.27 10.19 9.61
N ALA A 59 -17.09 10.32 9.00
CA ALA A 59 -16.80 9.80 7.67
C ALA A 59 -16.30 8.35 7.76
N ILE A 60 -16.54 7.58 6.71
CA ILE A 60 -16.11 6.19 6.61
C ILE A 60 -15.36 5.96 5.32
N GLU A 61 -14.24 5.25 5.40
CA GLU A 61 -13.38 4.94 4.27
C GLU A 61 -13.37 3.43 4.07
N ALA A 62 -13.67 2.99 2.84
CA ALA A 62 -13.55 1.60 2.46
C ALA A 62 -12.14 1.33 1.96
N ASP A 63 -11.48 0.34 2.56
CA ASP A 63 -10.04 0.13 2.41
C ASP A 63 -9.69 -1.09 1.54
N GLY A 64 -10.70 -1.83 1.11
CA GLY A 64 -10.58 -3.03 0.30
C GLY A 64 -11.19 -4.26 0.96
N ALA A 65 -10.98 -5.42 0.35
CA ALA A 65 -11.47 -6.70 0.83
C ALA A 65 -10.40 -7.77 0.66
N THR A 66 -10.57 -8.90 1.37
CA THR A 66 -9.76 -10.09 1.15
C THR A 66 -10.02 -10.68 -0.23
N SER A 67 -9.03 -11.39 -0.78
CA SER A 67 -9.14 -12.00 -2.11
C SER A 67 -10.28 -13.03 -2.23
N ASP A 68 -10.65 -13.68 -1.13
CA ASP A 68 -11.79 -14.58 -1.04
C ASP A 68 -13.13 -13.87 -0.77
N GLY A 69 -13.13 -12.53 -0.68
CA GLY A 69 -14.31 -11.71 -0.46
C GLY A 69 -14.99 -11.91 0.90
N LYS A 70 -14.34 -12.57 1.86
CA LYS A 70 -14.96 -12.85 3.18
C LYS A 70 -14.86 -11.71 4.16
N TRP A 71 -13.91 -10.80 3.99
CA TRP A 71 -13.67 -9.70 4.91
C TRP A 71 -13.50 -8.37 4.17
N VAL A 72 -13.99 -7.31 4.81
CA VAL A 72 -13.88 -5.93 4.36
C VAL A 72 -13.03 -5.17 5.36
N PHE A 73 -12.09 -4.40 4.85
CA PHE A 73 -11.27 -3.47 5.63
C PHE A 73 -11.85 -2.07 5.53
N TYR A 74 -11.80 -1.32 6.63
CA TYR A 74 -12.27 0.04 6.67
C TYR A 74 -11.66 0.86 7.81
N ALA A 75 -11.76 2.18 7.68
CA ALA A 75 -11.45 3.14 8.73
C ALA A 75 -12.63 4.10 8.95
N ILE A 76 -12.67 4.71 10.13
CA ILE A 76 -13.61 5.78 10.46
C ILE A 76 -12.78 7.04 10.71
N ASP A 77 -13.11 8.11 9.99
CA ASP A 77 -12.57 9.45 10.22
C ASP A 77 -13.59 10.23 11.09
N PRO A 78 -13.36 10.33 12.40
CA PRO A 78 -14.28 11.00 13.29
C PRO A 78 -14.34 12.49 12.96
N PHE A 79 -15.56 13.04 12.90
CA PHE A 79 -15.81 14.43 12.54
C PHE A 79 -15.38 14.83 11.11
N SER A 80 -15.01 13.87 10.25
CA SER A 80 -14.52 14.14 8.89
C SER A 80 -13.31 15.11 8.88
N SER A 81 -12.33 14.84 9.75
CA SER A 81 -11.21 15.75 10.00
C SER A 81 -9.95 15.30 9.28
N ALA A 82 -9.57 16.05 8.23
CA ALA A 82 -8.32 15.82 7.49
C ALA A 82 -7.08 15.79 8.39
N SER A 83 -7.07 16.52 9.52
CA SER A 83 -5.97 16.48 10.47
C SER A 83 -5.92 15.16 11.24
N ILE A 84 -7.07 14.63 11.68
CA ILE A 84 -7.14 13.34 12.38
C ILE A 84 -6.77 12.21 11.41
N ALA A 85 -7.31 12.24 10.19
CA ALA A 85 -6.96 11.29 9.14
C ALA A 85 -5.45 11.31 8.83
N ALA A 86 -4.84 12.50 8.80
CA ALA A 86 -3.40 12.64 8.62
C ALA A 86 -2.63 11.97 9.76
N ASP A 87 -3.03 12.13 11.03
CA ASP A 87 -2.34 11.52 12.17
C ASP A 87 -2.50 9.99 12.27
N GLY A 88 -3.34 9.42 11.40
CA GLY A 88 -3.60 8.01 11.24
C GLY A 88 -4.94 7.59 11.84
N LEU A 89 -5.63 6.68 11.16
CA LEU A 89 -6.92 6.15 11.59
C LEU A 89 -6.79 4.69 12.02
N ALA A 90 -7.68 4.26 12.91
CA ALA A 90 -7.79 2.86 13.30
C ALA A 90 -8.43 2.06 12.16
N VAL A 91 -7.64 1.20 11.53
CA VAL A 91 -8.10 0.23 10.53
C VAL A 91 -8.80 -0.93 11.24
N ARG A 92 -9.91 -1.36 10.66
CA ARG A 92 -10.79 -2.40 11.20
C ARG A 92 -11.12 -3.42 10.12
N ALA A 93 -11.38 -4.65 10.53
CA ALA A 93 -11.95 -5.70 9.69
C ALA A 93 -13.40 -5.98 10.11
N VAL A 94 -14.25 -6.28 9.14
CA VAL A 94 -15.61 -6.81 9.36
C VAL A 94 -15.85 -7.94 8.36
N ALA A 95 -16.61 -8.95 8.75
CA ALA A 95 -17.00 -9.99 7.81
C ALA A 95 -17.90 -9.38 6.72
N ALA A 96 -17.80 -9.88 5.49
CA ALA A 96 -18.68 -9.46 4.38
C ALA A 96 -20.15 -9.81 4.64
N ALA A 97 -20.42 -10.75 5.56
CA ALA A 97 -21.76 -11.04 6.07
C ALA A 97 -22.28 -9.99 7.08
N GLY A 98 -21.46 -9.01 7.46
CA GLY A 98 -21.72 -8.05 8.53
C GLY A 98 -21.30 -8.57 9.91
N GLY A 99 -21.75 -7.88 10.96
CA GLY A 99 -21.53 -8.27 12.35
C GLY A 99 -20.50 -7.41 13.09
N ARG A 100 -19.77 -8.02 14.02
CA ARG A 100 -18.78 -7.33 14.86
C ARG A 100 -17.57 -6.93 14.02
N SER A 101 -17.11 -5.70 14.21
CA SER A 101 -15.83 -5.23 13.67
C SER A 101 -14.68 -5.49 14.64
N TYR A 102 -13.53 -5.84 14.08
CA TYR A 102 -12.30 -6.14 14.79
C TYR A 102 -11.29 -5.01 14.56
N PRO A 103 -10.74 -4.38 15.61
CA PRO A 103 -9.65 -3.43 15.44
C PRO A 103 -8.38 -4.17 14.98
N ILE A 104 -7.67 -3.60 14.02
CA ILE A 104 -6.37 -4.12 13.58
C ILE A 104 -5.26 -3.26 14.17
N ALA A 105 -5.08 -2.05 13.63
CA ALA A 105 -4.04 -1.14 14.06
C ALA A 105 -4.36 0.29 13.62
N THR A 106 -3.70 1.25 14.23
CA THR A 106 -3.73 2.66 13.81
C THR A 106 -2.56 2.95 12.89
N GLY A 107 -2.81 3.68 11.81
CA GLY A 107 -1.76 4.22 10.96
C GLY A 107 -2.33 4.95 9.75
N LEU A 108 -1.46 5.29 8.80
CA LEU A 108 -1.87 5.95 7.57
C LEU A 108 -2.69 4.98 6.72
N VAL A 109 -3.87 5.42 6.27
CA VAL A 109 -4.87 4.58 5.58
C VAL A 109 -4.70 4.54 4.06
N TYR A 110 -3.53 4.93 3.54
CA TYR A 110 -3.24 4.80 2.11
C TYR A 110 -3.18 3.33 1.71
N ALA A 111 -3.70 3.02 0.52
CA ALA A 111 -3.75 1.64 0.02
C ALA A 111 -2.35 1.01 -0.08
N SER A 112 -1.32 1.81 -0.37
CA SER A 112 0.07 1.37 -0.45
C SER A 112 0.69 0.97 0.89
N TYR A 113 0.11 1.36 2.04
CA TYR A 113 0.61 1.07 3.38
C TYR A 113 0.10 -0.26 3.95
N ARG A 114 -0.68 -1.01 3.17
CA ARG A 114 -1.33 -2.23 3.60
C ARG A 114 -1.50 -3.21 2.46
N SER A 115 -1.59 -4.48 2.80
CA SER A 115 -1.88 -5.51 1.82
C SER A 115 -2.47 -6.76 2.47
N TRP A 116 -3.16 -7.57 1.66
CA TRP A 116 -3.60 -8.90 2.02
C TRP A 116 -2.63 -9.92 1.43
N CYS A 117 -1.82 -10.54 2.29
CA CYS A 117 -0.76 -11.46 1.94
C CYS A 117 -1.05 -12.84 2.52
N ASP A 118 -1.32 -13.84 1.68
CA ASP A 118 -1.40 -15.24 2.09
C ASP A 118 -2.27 -15.48 3.35
N GLY A 119 -3.51 -14.96 3.32
CA GLY A 119 -4.43 -15.11 4.45
C GLY A 119 -4.20 -14.15 5.62
N ARG A 120 -3.26 -13.20 5.49
CA ARG A 120 -2.89 -12.24 6.53
C ARG A 120 -3.01 -10.82 6.02
N PHE A 121 -3.56 -9.94 6.84
CA PHE A 121 -3.45 -8.51 6.64
C PHE A 121 -2.09 -8.05 7.17
N VAL A 122 -1.36 -7.26 6.37
CA VAL A 122 -0.09 -6.64 6.75
C VAL A 122 -0.24 -5.14 6.57
N MET A 123 0.27 -4.37 7.53
CA MET A 123 0.16 -2.93 7.53
C MET A 123 1.40 -2.27 8.11
N THR A 124 1.78 -1.15 7.50
CA THR A 124 2.65 -0.14 8.11
C THR A 124 1.82 0.68 9.10
N ALA A 125 1.91 0.30 10.36
CA ALA A 125 1.22 0.91 11.48
C ALA A 125 2.06 2.00 12.14
N GLY A 126 1.39 2.75 12.99
CA GLY A 126 1.97 3.78 13.84
C GLY A 126 1.25 5.12 13.65
N PRO A 127 0.93 5.82 14.76
CA PRO A 127 0.36 7.15 14.67
C PRO A 127 1.39 8.13 14.09
N ASP A 128 0.97 9.38 13.89
CA ASP A 128 1.72 10.50 13.27
C ASP A 128 1.53 10.57 11.75
N ARG A 129 1.24 11.78 11.27
CA ARG A 129 1.16 12.12 9.84
C ARG A 129 2.44 11.93 9.08
N THR A 130 3.57 12.07 9.76
CA THR A 130 4.88 11.96 9.13
C THR A 130 5.21 10.48 8.86
N SER A 131 5.36 10.12 7.59
CA SER A 131 5.67 8.74 7.19
C SER A 131 7.09 8.29 7.58
N THR A 132 8.00 9.24 7.84
CA THR A 132 9.41 8.97 8.17
C THR A 132 9.67 8.87 9.67
N THR A 133 8.63 8.81 10.51
CA THR A 133 8.72 8.69 11.97
C THR A 133 7.69 7.70 12.48
N THR A 134 8.03 7.02 13.57
CA THR A 134 7.10 6.18 14.35
C THR A 134 6.30 5.16 13.54
N LYS A 135 6.86 4.64 12.43
CA LYS A 135 6.21 3.60 11.61
C LYS A 135 6.84 2.22 11.82
N TRP A 136 6.00 1.20 11.97
CA TRP A 136 6.39 -0.19 12.20
C TRP A 136 5.47 -1.14 11.44
N LEU A 137 5.88 -2.39 11.26
CA LEU A 137 5.07 -3.39 10.57
C LEU A 137 4.27 -4.22 11.57
N VAL A 138 3.00 -4.44 11.25
CA VAL A 138 2.12 -5.35 11.97
C VAL A 138 1.46 -6.32 11.01
N THR A 139 1.01 -7.45 11.55
CA THR A 139 0.17 -8.41 10.84
C THR A 139 -1.02 -8.82 11.69
N SER A 140 -2.15 -9.13 11.06
CA SER A 140 -3.36 -9.63 11.72
C SER A 140 -4.11 -10.56 10.75
N ALA A 141 -4.83 -11.54 11.26
CA ALA A 141 -5.53 -12.52 10.43
C ALA A 141 -6.83 -13.01 11.09
N PRO A 142 -7.84 -13.42 10.30
CA PRO A 142 -9.04 -14.06 10.83
C PRO A 142 -8.73 -15.43 11.47
N PRO A 143 -9.65 -15.96 12.29
CA PRO A 143 -10.91 -15.34 12.72
C PRO A 143 -10.76 -14.37 13.90
N GLY A 144 -9.64 -14.45 14.63
CA GLY A 144 -9.44 -13.67 15.87
C GLY A 144 -9.02 -12.22 15.65
N TRP A 145 -8.42 -11.90 14.49
CA TRP A 145 -7.90 -10.58 14.15
C TRP A 145 -6.92 -10.01 15.19
N THR A 146 -6.20 -10.89 15.89
CA THR A 146 -5.16 -10.48 16.84
C THR A 146 -3.98 -9.87 16.09
N THR A 147 -3.68 -8.62 16.41
CA THR A 147 -2.54 -7.91 15.82
C THR A 147 -1.23 -8.32 16.49
N ARG A 148 -0.26 -8.71 15.66
CA ARG A 148 1.12 -9.01 16.05
C ARG A 148 2.07 -8.00 15.41
N ILE A 149 3.01 -7.48 16.18
CA ILE A 149 4.12 -6.69 15.64
C ILE A 149 5.02 -7.64 14.83
N LEU A 150 5.22 -7.33 13.55
CA LEU A 150 6.14 -8.06 12.69
C LEU A 150 7.56 -7.50 12.87
N VAL A 151 7.71 -6.18 12.79
CA VAL A 151 8.99 -5.48 13.01
C VAL A 151 8.72 -4.11 13.59
N LYS A 152 9.42 -3.75 14.67
CA LYS A 152 9.43 -2.40 15.24
C LYS A 152 10.84 -2.02 15.62
N ASN A 153 11.34 -0.91 15.07
CA ASN A 153 12.67 -0.40 15.34
C ASN A 153 12.60 1.13 15.44
N ALA A 154 13.03 1.71 16.55
CA ALA A 154 12.95 3.16 16.77
C ALA A 154 13.83 3.99 15.82
N ARG A 155 14.82 3.37 15.15
CA ARG A 155 15.75 4.02 14.22
C ARG A 155 15.29 3.93 12.76
N ILE A 156 14.23 3.20 12.47
CA ILE A 156 13.75 2.94 11.11
C ILE A 156 12.27 3.27 11.04
N ALA A 157 11.86 3.95 9.98
CA ALA A 157 10.46 4.11 9.63
C ALA A 157 10.15 3.28 8.38
N PHE A 158 9.03 2.56 8.41
CA PHE A 158 8.52 1.79 7.28
C PHE A 158 7.47 2.60 6.49
N GLY A 159 7.38 2.37 5.18
CA GLY A 159 6.48 3.05 4.25
C GLY A 159 5.59 2.08 3.49
N SER A 160 5.42 2.29 2.19
CA SER A 160 4.61 1.39 1.35
C SER A 160 5.16 -0.03 1.32
N LEU A 161 4.28 -1.01 1.12
CA LEU A 161 4.62 -2.42 1.08
C LEU A 161 3.90 -3.18 -0.04
N THR A 162 4.42 -4.36 -0.37
CA THR A 162 3.79 -5.36 -1.26
C THR A 162 4.07 -6.76 -0.74
N CYS A 163 3.13 -7.68 -0.96
CA CYS A 163 3.33 -9.10 -0.63
C CYS A 163 4.40 -9.72 -1.54
N VAL A 164 5.16 -10.66 -0.99
CA VAL A 164 6.01 -11.62 -1.70
C VAL A 164 5.80 -13.02 -1.09
N PRO A 165 6.23 -14.13 -1.73
CA PRO A 165 5.86 -15.47 -1.28
C PRO A 165 6.20 -15.80 0.18
N ASP A 166 7.32 -15.29 0.68
CA ASP A 166 7.88 -15.59 2.01
C ASP A 166 7.80 -14.41 3.00
N GLY A 167 7.07 -13.34 2.65
CA GLY A 167 7.03 -12.14 3.47
C GLY A 167 6.44 -10.92 2.76
N VAL A 168 7.00 -9.75 3.06
CA VAL A 168 6.69 -8.51 2.37
C VAL A 168 7.96 -7.83 1.89
N VAL A 169 7.84 -7.09 0.79
CA VAL A 169 8.82 -6.04 0.45
C VAL A 169 8.23 -4.71 0.88
N VAL A 170 9.01 -3.94 1.62
CA VAL A 170 8.60 -2.68 2.22
C VAL A 170 9.64 -1.60 1.93
N GLN A 171 9.20 -0.36 1.84
CA GLN A 171 10.10 0.78 1.90
C GLN A 171 10.54 1.06 3.33
N SER A 172 11.81 1.39 3.52
CA SER A 172 12.29 1.86 4.83
C SER A 172 13.32 2.98 4.68
N THR A 173 13.32 3.90 5.64
CA THR A 173 14.27 5.00 5.79
C THR A 173 14.68 5.15 7.25
N ALA A 174 15.75 5.88 7.53
CA ALA A 174 16.09 6.28 8.89
C ALA A 174 14.93 7.10 9.50
N ALA A 175 14.54 6.74 10.72
CA ALA A 175 13.47 7.45 11.42
C ALA A 175 13.93 8.86 11.79
N SER A 176 13.27 9.88 11.24
CA SER A 176 13.60 11.27 11.51
C SER A 176 12.48 12.21 11.04
N PRO A 177 12.07 13.20 11.85
CA PRO A 177 11.18 14.27 11.39
C PRO A 177 11.80 15.10 10.26
N LYS A 178 13.13 15.20 10.19
CA LYS A 178 13.84 15.96 9.15
C LYS A 178 13.84 15.23 7.80
N ALA A 179 13.79 13.90 7.82
CA ALA A 179 13.78 13.08 6.60
C ALA A 179 12.50 13.29 5.75
N PHE A 180 11.44 13.83 6.35
CA PHE A 180 10.19 14.14 5.70
C PHE A 180 10.30 14.90 4.37
N ARG A 181 11.23 15.87 4.26
CA ARG A 181 11.33 16.72 3.06
C ARG A 181 12.02 16.03 1.89
N SER A 182 12.92 15.11 2.20
CA SER A 182 13.73 14.37 1.23
C SER A 182 14.03 13.00 1.83
N PRO A 183 13.03 12.10 1.91
CA PRO A 183 13.26 10.77 2.45
C PRO A 183 14.22 10.01 1.54
N HIS A 184 14.96 9.06 2.12
CA HIS A 184 15.85 8.16 1.39
C HIS A 184 15.35 6.73 1.55
N TRP A 185 14.23 6.43 0.89
CA TRP A 185 13.57 5.13 0.97
C TRP A 185 14.35 4.08 0.20
N ALA A 186 14.80 3.05 0.90
CA ALA A 186 15.32 1.82 0.31
C ALA A 186 14.27 0.70 0.42
N LEU A 187 14.36 -0.31 -0.44
CA LEU A 187 13.51 -1.49 -0.34
C LEU A 187 14.17 -2.53 0.55
N TRP A 188 13.36 -3.13 1.42
CA TRP A 188 13.74 -4.19 2.34
C TRP A 188 12.75 -5.34 2.19
N HIS A 189 13.26 -6.55 2.27
CA HIS A 189 12.46 -7.75 2.49
C HIS A 189 12.31 -7.96 3.99
N VAL A 190 11.09 -8.29 4.41
CA VAL A 190 10.73 -8.66 5.77
C VAL A 190 10.04 -10.01 5.71
N ASP A 191 10.68 -11.04 6.25
CA ASP A 191 10.04 -12.35 6.33
C ASP A 191 8.95 -12.39 7.41
N TRP A 192 8.19 -13.48 7.47
CA TRP A 192 7.12 -13.65 8.47
C TRP A 192 7.60 -13.77 9.92
N ASN A 193 8.91 -13.92 10.14
CA ASN A 193 9.54 -13.93 11.46
C ASN A 193 10.06 -12.55 11.87
N GLY A 194 9.97 -11.55 10.98
CA GLY A 194 10.45 -10.19 11.21
C GLY A 194 11.93 -9.98 10.88
N ASN A 195 12.58 -10.93 10.20
CA ASN A 195 13.97 -10.73 9.77
C ASN A 195 14.02 -9.74 8.60
N LEU A 196 14.97 -8.81 8.67
CA LEU A 196 15.14 -7.74 7.70
C LEU A 196 16.32 -8.02 6.76
N ARG A 197 16.09 -7.90 5.46
CA ARG A 197 17.15 -7.94 4.44
C ARG A 197 17.01 -6.82 3.43
N ARG A 198 18.02 -5.97 3.33
CA ARG A 198 18.04 -4.88 2.36
C ARG A 198 18.06 -5.42 0.92
N LEU A 199 17.21 -4.89 0.05
CA LEU A 199 17.12 -5.28 -1.36
C LEU A 199 17.72 -4.26 -2.32
N THR A 200 17.71 -2.99 -1.94
CA THR A 200 18.22 -1.89 -2.77
C THR A 200 19.00 -0.86 -1.95
N THR A 201 19.90 -0.15 -2.64
CA THR A 201 20.61 1.02 -2.14
C THR A 201 20.40 2.14 -3.16
N PRO A 202 19.36 2.96 -3.03
CA PRO A 202 19.11 4.04 -3.98
C PRO A 202 20.27 5.05 -3.95
N PRO A 203 20.63 5.65 -5.10
CA PRO A 203 21.60 6.75 -5.15
C PRO A 203 21.23 7.92 -4.22
N ALA A 204 22.18 8.81 -3.97
CA ALA A 204 21.93 10.01 -3.18
C ALA A 204 20.84 10.88 -3.83
N GLY A 205 19.95 11.44 -3.00
CA GLY A 205 18.88 12.34 -3.45
C GLY A 205 17.69 11.66 -4.14
N VAL A 206 17.66 10.33 -4.24
CA VAL A 206 16.51 9.59 -4.79
C VAL A 206 16.04 8.50 -3.84
N SER A 207 14.77 8.12 -3.99
CA SER A 207 14.11 7.07 -3.23
C SER A 207 13.61 5.95 -4.14
N ASP A 208 13.54 4.74 -3.60
CA ASP A 208 12.83 3.61 -4.19
C ASP A 208 11.42 3.54 -3.58
N GLU A 209 10.43 3.80 -4.42
CA GLU A 209 9.04 4.08 -4.05
C GLU A 209 8.05 3.02 -4.52
N SER A 210 6.95 2.91 -3.77
CA SER A 210 5.75 2.14 -4.14
C SER A 210 6.06 0.76 -4.72
N PRO A 211 6.64 -0.17 -3.94
CA PRO A 211 6.99 -1.49 -4.43
C PRO A 211 5.73 -2.25 -4.87
N GLN A 212 5.84 -3.05 -5.93
CA GLN A 212 4.81 -3.96 -6.41
C GLN A 212 5.47 -5.28 -6.79
N TYR A 213 4.83 -6.41 -6.52
CA TYR A 213 5.35 -7.72 -6.88
C TYR A 213 4.35 -8.46 -7.78
N ALA A 214 4.82 -8.89 -8.95
CA ALA A 214 3.99 -9.64 -9.88
C ALA A 214 4.85 -10.62 -10.69
N GLY A 215 4.38 -11.87 -10.76
CA GLY A 215 5.02 -12.91 -11.56
C GLY A 215 6.50 -13.12 -11.23
N GLY A 216 6.87 -13.15 -9.95
CA GLY A 216 8.27 -13.35 -9.57
C GLY A 216 9.15 -12.10 -9.59
N VAL A 217 8.65 -10.97 -10.09
CA VAL A 217 9.44 -9.74 -10.31
C VAL A 217 8.99 -8.66 -9.33
N LEU A 218 9.97 -8.00 -8.72
CA LEU A 218 9.77 -6.80 -7.90
C LEU A 218 9.91 -5.55 -8.76
N TYR A 219 8.87 -4.73 -8.75
CA TYR A 219 8.80 -3.43 -9.41
C TYR A 219 8.80 -2.32 -8.35
N PHE A 220 9.33 -1.15 -8.71
CA PHE A 220 9.37 0.03 -7.85
C PHE A 220 9.61 1.29 -8.69
N VAL A 221 9.38 2.46 -8.11
CA VAL A 221 9.63 3.74 -8.78
C VAL A 221 10.86 4.42 -8.21
N ARG A 222 11.74 4.92 -9.07
CA ARG A 222 12.89 5.75 -8.68
C ARG A 222 12.99 6.96 -9.60
N GLY A 223 12.98 8.16 -9.04
CA GLY A 223 13.03 9.40 -9.83
C GLY A 223 11.91 9.51 -10.88
N GLY A 224 10.72 8.98 -10.56
CA GLY A 224 9.56 8.93 -11.46
C GLY A 224 9.67 7.96 -12.64
N TRP A 225 10.64 7.06 -12.62
CA TRP A 225 10.72 5.94 -13.54
C TRP A 225 10.36 4.65 -12.83
N LEU A 226 9.55 3.81 -13.46
CA LEU A 226 9.33 2.43 -13.06
C LEU A 226 10.59 1.60 -13.36
N TYR A 227 10.99 0.79 -12.40
CA TYR A 227 12.06 -0.18 -12.49
C TYR A 227 11.52 -1.59 -12.24
N ALA A 228 12.14 -2.59 -12.85
CA ALA A 228 12.11 -3.96 -12.37
C ALA A 228 13.47 -4.30 -11.76
N ARG A 229 13.47 -4.90 -10.57
CA ARG A 229 14.68 -5.35 -9.89
C ARG A 229 15.43 -6.35 -10.77
N ASN A 230 16.74 -6.19 -10.88
CA ASN A 230 17.65 -6.96 -11.74
C ASN A 230 17.46 -6.79 -13.26
N VAL A 231 16.53 -5.92 -13.71
CA VAL A 231 16.36 -5.58 -15.14
C VAL A 231 16.74 -4.12 -15.39
N GLY A 232 16.25 -3.21 -14.55
CA GLY A 232 16.51 -1.78 -14.68
C GLY A 232 15.27 -0.98 -15.07
N ARG A 233 15.48 0.14 -15.76
CA ARG A 233 14.49 1.17 -16.04
C ARG A 233 13.53 0.75 -17.15
N LEU A 234 12.23 0.86 -16.91
CA LEU A 234 11.18 0.37 -17.81
C LEU A 234 10.36 1.49 -18.43
N LEU A 235 9.75 2.35 -17.62
CA LEU A 235 8.67 3.23 -18.05
C LEU A 235 8.69 4.53 -17.24
N LYS A 236 8.61 5.69 -17.90
CA LYS A 236 8.42 6.96 -17.19
C LYS A 236 6.97 7.07 -16.74
N LEU A 237 6.77 7.23 -15.44
CA LEU A 237 5.44 7.50 -14.88
C LEU A 237 5.21 9.02 -14.78
N PRO A 238 3.95 9.48 -14.93
CA PRO A 238 3.63 10.89 -14.77
C PRO A 238 3.86 11.31 -13.32
N ALA A 239 4.20 12.59 -13.12
CA ALA A 239 4.37 13.15 -11.78
C ALA A 239 3.12 12.90 -10.91
N THR A 240 3.34 12.54 -9.66
CA THR A 240 2.30 12.25 -8.67
C THR A 240 2.47 13.16 -7.46
N GLN A 241 1.46 13.19 -6.60
CA GLN A 241 1.51 13.98 -5.37
C GLN A 241 2.36 13.28 -4.32
N SER A 242 3.13 14.07 -3.57
CA SER A 242 3.81 13.63 -2.36
C SER A 242 2.96 14.05 -1.16
N TYR A 243 2.87 13.18 -0.17
CA TYR A 243 2.24 13.49 1.10
C TYR A 243 3.15 13.04 2.23
N PHE A 244 3.29 13.94 3.19
CA PHE A 244 4.00 13.75 4.43
C PHE A 244 5.25 12.83 4.45
N GLY A 245 6.17 13.00 3.51
CA GLY A 245 7.42 12.21 3.41
C GLY A 245 7.33 10.91 2.60
N HIS A 246 6.26 10.72 1.85
CA HIS A 246 6.06 9.61 0.93
C HIS A 246 5.50 10.10 -0.40
N THR A 247 5.89 9.45 -1.50
CA THR A 247 5.31 9.72 -2.82
C THR A 247 4.58 8.47 -3.29
N GLU A 248 3.24 8.53 -3.32
CA GLU A 248 2.45 7.40 -3.80
C GLU A 248 2.41 7.39 -5.32
N TRP A 249 2.87 6.30 -5.91
CA TRP A 249 2.75 6.03 -7.33
C TRP A 249 1.63 5.02 -7.56
N PRO A 250 0.42 5.46 -7.95
CA PRO A 250 -0.72 4.57 -8.15
C PRO A 250 -0.58 3.82 -9.48
N TYR A 251 0.26 2.79 -9.48
CA TYR A 251 0.38 1.83 -10.56
C TYR A 251 0.12 0.42 -10.04
N ARG A 252 -0.33 -0.46 -10.93
CA ARG A 252 -0.42 -1.90 -10.69
C ARG A 252 0.24 -2.65 -11.83
N ILE A 253 0.77 -3.83 -11.53
CA ILE A 253 1.31 -4.73 -12.54
C ILE A 253 0.36 -5.92 -12.67
N THR A 254 0.01 -6.25 -13.91
CA THR A 254 -0.75 -7.46 -14.26
C THR A 254 0.11 -8.32 -15.16
N ARG A 255 0.28 -9.59 -14.79
CA ARG A 255 1.01 -10.58 -15.58
C ARG A 255 0.10 -11.77 -15.84
#